data_AF-A0A9P6XR62-F1
#
_entry.id   AF-A0A9P6XR62-F1
#
_cell.length_a   1.000
_cell.length_b   1.000
_cell.length_c   1.000
_cell.angle_alpha   90.00
_cell.angle_beta   90.00
_cell.angle_gamma   90.00
#
_symmetry.space_group_name_H-M   'P 1'
#
loop_
_entity.id
_entity.type
_entity.pdbx_description
1 polymer ?
#
loop_
_entity_poly.entity_id
_entity_poly.type
_entity_poly.pdbx_seq_one_letter_code
_entity_poly.pdbx_strand_id
1 'polypeptide(L)'
;MNTIDLYHFLLISNVKYEIEKTVRLWSMRHVPEGPLCELWLEQTYTINPSFDERAEQVPYTIKFYWTLKCLIAETAKNLAMLKQEHMKAISDNALTSSLPKDNLSTAINCSMLKLTEEEDRSGMFRLRPFYTVQ
;
A
#
# COMPACT_ATOMS: atom_id res chain seq x y z
N MET A 1 14.84 16.63 -8.24
CA MET A 1 13.93 16.26 -7.14
C MET A 1 12.58 16.01 -7.76
N ASN A 2 12.33 14.75 -8.15
CA ASN A 2 11.08 14.36 -8.79
C ASN A 2 10.02 14.08 -7.72
N THR A 3 8.79 14.41 -8.07
CA THR A 3 7.62 14.69 -7.23
C THR A 3 6.99 13.47 -6.53
N ILE A 4 7.67 12.33 -6.48
CA ILE A 4 7.04 11.02 -6.17
C ILE A 4 7.14 10.65 -4.67
N ASP A 5 7.79 11.46 -3.84
CA ASP A 5 8.39 10.92 -2.61
C ASP A 5 7.58 11.08 -1.33
N LEU A 6 6.36 11.61 -1.37
CA LEU A 6 5.67 11.99 -0.12
C LEU A 6 4.20 11.57 -0.09
N TYR A 7 3.96 10.27 -0.09
CA TYR A 7 2.68 9.71 0.32
C TYR A 7 2.74 9.28 1.77
N HIS A 8 2.27 10.16 2.65
CA HIS A 8 1.99 9.82 4.04
C HIS A 8 0.72 8.98 4.11
N PHE A 9 0.83 7.77 4.65
CA PHE A 9 -0.30 6.91 4.97
C PHE A 9 -0.39 6.72 6.49
N LEU A 10 -1.61 6.75 7.01
CA LEU A 10 -1.88 6.61 8.43
C LEU A 10 -2.25 5.17 8.77
N LEU A 11 -1.58 4.56 9.76
CA LEU A 11 -1.94 3.28 10.33
C LEU A 11 -2.30 3.43 11.81
N ILE A 12 -3.50 2.99 12.18
CA ILE A 12 -3.95 2.92 13.57
C ILE A 12 -3.91 1.46 13.99
N SER A 13 -2.97 1.11 14.86
CA SER A 13 -2.87 -0.25 15.41
C SER A 13 -3.45 -0.27 16.83
N ASN A 14 -4.42 -1.15 17.05
CA ASN A 14 -4.83 -1.57 18.39
C ASN A 14 -4.16 -2.91 18.69
N VAL A 15 -3.22 -2.95 19.63
CA VAL A 15 -2.68 -4.22 20.12
C VAL A 15 -3.68 -4.78 21.11
N LYS A 16 -4.68 -5.53 20.63
CA LYS A 16 -5.57 -6.33 21.48
C LYS A 16 -4.86 -7.63 21.87
N TYR A 17 -3.95 -7.51 22.82
CA TYR A 17 -3.73 -8.54 23.82
C TYR A 17 -4.37 -7.98 25.10
N GLU A 18 -5.05 -8.78 25.93
CA GLU A 18 -5.94 -8.39 27.05
C GLU A 18 -5.37 -7.37 28.08
N ILE A 19 -4.13 -6.90 27.91
CA ILE A 19 -3.34 -6.12 28.86
C ILE A 19 -2.99 -4.70 28.33
N GLU A 20 -2.91 -4.47 27.01
CA GLU A 20 -2.51 -3.15 26.48
C GLU A 20 -3.70 -2.27 26.08
N LYS A 21 -4.00 -1.24 26.89
CA LYS A 21 -4.99 -0.19 26.60
C LYS A 21 -4.38 0.95 25.79
N THR A 22 -3.40 0.65 24.94
CA THR A 22 -2.55 1.64 24.29
C THR A 22 -2.84 1.68 22.79
N VAL A 23 -3.25 2.84 22.31
CA VAL A 23 -3.44 3.15 20.89
C VAL A 23 -2.16 3.77 20.36
N ARG A 24 -1.66 3.24 19.24
CA ARG A 24 -0.47 3.76 18.58
C ARG A 24 -0.84 4.29 17.20
N LEU A 25 -0.43 5.53 16.95
CA LEU A 25 -0.61 6.23 15.69
C LEU A 25 0.69 6.18 14.91
N TRP A 26 0.65 5.56 13.74
CA TRP A 26 1.81 5.41 12.87
C TRP A 26 1.59 6.16 11.57
N SER A 27 2.68 6.73 11.06
CA SER A 27 2.77 7.25 9.70
C SER A 27 3.72 6.40 8.90
N MET A 28 3.45 6.30 7.60
CA MET A 28 4.26 5.58 6.64
C MET A 28 4.52 6.47 5.43
N ARG A 29 5.73 6.43 4.86
CA ARG A 29 6.06 7.05 3.57
C ARG A 29 6.73 6.07 2.62
N HIS A 30 6.48 6.25 1.33
CA HIS A 30 7.23 5.56 0.28
C HIS A 30 8.59 6.25 0.08
N VAL A 31 9.66 5.47 -0.06
CA VAL A 31 11.01 5.99 -0.36
C VAL A 31 11.53 5.30 -1.63
N PRO A 32 11.73 6.02 -2.75
CA PRO A 32 12.10 5.38 -4.02
C PRO A 32 13.47 4.71 -3.99
N GLU A 33 14.40 5.25 -3.20
CA GLU A 33 15.80 4.80 -3.13
C GLU A 33 16.10 3.99 -1.84
N GLY A 34 15.07 3.58 -1.10
CA GLY A 34 15.16 2.93 0.22
C GLY A 34 14.36 1.63 0.32
N PRO A 35 14.12 1.09 1.53
CA PRO A 35 13.11 0.05 1.71
C PRO A 35 11.76 0.55 1.20
N LEU A 36 10.94 -0.34 0.62
CA LEU A 36 9.68 -0.02 -0.07
C LEU A 36 8.82 1.02 0.67
N CYS A 37 8.80 0.98 2.00
CA CYS A 37 8.23 2.01 2.85
C CYS A 37 9.08 2.25 4.11
N GLU A 38 9.10 3.48 4.60
CA GLU A 38 9.54 3.83 5.95
C GLU A 38 8.34 4.06 6.86
N LEU A 39 8.39 3.53 8.08
CA LEU A 39 7.34 3.61 9.09
C LEU A 39 7.88 4.30 10.36
N TRP A 40 7.13 5.22 10.95
CA TRP A 40 7.47 5.83 12.24
C TRP A 40 6.25 6.08 13.10
N LEU A 41 6.48 6.11 14.42
CA LEU A 41 5.44 6.32 15.42
C LEU A 41 5.22 7.83 15.62
N GLU A 42 4.01 8.29 15.32
CA GLU A 42 3.61 9.69 15.51
C GLU A 42 3.26 9.96 16.98
N GLN A 43 2.40 9.10 17.53
CA GLN A 43 1.90 9.30 18.87
C GLN A 43 1.43 7.99 19.50
N THR A 44 1.53 7.93 20.83
CA THR A 44 0.93 6.87 21.64
C THR A 44 -0.10 7.48 22.59
N TYR A 45 -1.22 6.80 22.76
CA TYR A 45 -2.29 7.20 23.68
C TYR A 45 -2.74 6.01 24.52
N THR A 46 -2.59 6.13 25.84
CA THR A 46 -2.99 5.10 26.78
C THR A 46 -4.35 5.44 27.38
N ILE A 47 -5.31 4.56 27.17
CA ILE A 47 -6.67 4.66 27.72
C ILE A 47 -6.62 4.15 29.16
N ASN A 48 -6.65 5.05 30.15
CA ASN A 48 -6.95 4.71 31.54
C ASN A 48 -8.47 4.85 31.81
N PRO A 49 -9.20 3.76 32.07
CA PRO A 49 -10.63 3.83 32.35
C PRO A 49 -10.97 4.22 33.80
N SER A 50 -9.98 4.49 34.67
CA SER A 50 -10.23 4.89 36.06
C SER A 50 -11.02 6.19 36.13
N PHE A 51 -11.93 6.29 37.11
CA PHE A 51 -12.81 7.44 37.25
C PHE A 51 -12.05 8.69 37.75
N ASP A 52 -11.05 8.46 38.59
CA ASP A 52 -10.33 9.51 39.31
C ASP A 52 -9.42 10.35 38.40
N GLU A 53 -8.98 9.80 37.26
CA GLU A 53 -8.03 10.45 36.35
C GLU A 53 -8.68 11.06 35.09
N ARG A 54 -10.01 11.03 34.99
CA ARG A 54 -10.71 11.47 33.76
C ARG A 54 -10.39 12.91 33.36
N ALA A 55 -10.33 13.82 34.33
CA ALA A 55 -10.03 15.23 34.07
C ALA A 55 -8.61 15.40 33.51
N GLU A 56 -7.65 14.64 34.01
CA GLU A 56 -6.26 14.64 33.55
C GLU A 56 -6.12 14.03 32.16
N GLN A 57 -7.00 13.09 31.78
CA GLN A 57 -7.01 12.48 30.45
C GLN A 57 -7.53 13.35 29.32
N VAL A 58 -8.43 14.28 29.62
CA VAL A 58 -9.04 15.16 28.60
C VAL A 58 -7.97 15.82 27.71
N PRO A 59 -6.93 16.50 28.23
CA PRO A 59 -5.92 17.14 27.39
C PRO A 59 -5.14 16.13 26.52
N TYR A 60 -4.80 14.95 27.05
CA TYR A 60 -4.09 13.92 26.27
C TYR A 60 -4.95 13.36 25.15
N THR A 61 -6.22 13.11 25.44
CA THR A 61 -7.24 12.66 24.48
C THR A 61 -7.41 13.68 23.36
N ILE A 62 -7.64 14.95 23.72
CA ILE A 62 -7.79 16.04 22.75
C ILE A 62 -6.55 16.15 21.88
N LYS A 63 -5.36 16.14 22.47
CA LYS A 63 -4.09 16.21 21.73
C LYS A 63 -3.95 15.05 20.75
N PHE A 64 -4.25 13.82 21.17
CA PHE A 64 -4.18 12.65 20.31
C PHE A 64 -5.13 12.75 19.11
N TYR A 65 -6.42 13.03 19.35
CA TYR A 65 -7.41 13.14 18.28
C TYR A 65 -7.17 14.35 17.37
N TRP A 66 -6.61 15.44 17.91
CA TRP A 66 -6.22 16.59 17.10
C TRP A 66 -5.09 16.23 16.13
N THR A 67 -4.04 15.57 16.63
CA THR A 67 -2.93 15.08 15.80
C THR A 67 -3.43 14.12 14.72
N LEU A 68 -4.29 13.17 15.09
CA LEU A 68 -4.96 12.26 14.15
C LEU A 68 -5.71 13.03 13.06
N LYS A 69 -6.51 14.04 13.44
CA LYS A 69 -7.28 14.85 12.49
C LYS A 69 -6.36 15.59 11.50
N CYS A 70 -5.26 16.16 11.98
CA CYS A 70 -4.28 16.85 11.14
C CYS A 70 -3.63 15.90 10.12
N LEU A 71 -3.17 14.72 10.56
CA LEU A 71 -2.53 13.73 9.69
C LEU A 71 -3.49 13.16 8.64
N ILE A 72 -4.77 12.95 8.99
CA ILE A 72 -5.80 12.54 8.02
C ILE A 72 -6.00 13.63 6.95
N ALA A 73 -6.07 14.90 7.36
CA ALA A 73 -6.23 16.01 6.42
C ALA A 73 -5.04 16.11 5.46
N GLU A 74 -3.81 15.92 5.97
CA GLU A 74 -2.60 15.88 5.16
C GLU A 74 -2.60 14.69 4.19
N THR A 75 -2.94 13.49 4.67
CA THR A 75 -3.08 12.28 3.84
C THR A 75 -4.07 12.50 2.69
N ALA A 76 -5.23 13.09 2.98
CA ALA A 76 -6.25 13.39 1.98
C ALA A 76 -5.74 14.38 0.93
N LYS A 77 -5.00 15.41 1.34
CA LYS A 77 -4.35 16.37 0.43
C LYS A 77 -3.31 15.66 -0.46
N ASN A 78 -2.46 14.82 0.13
CA ASN A 78 -1.43 14.08 -0.61
C ASN A 78 -2.06 13.12 -1.62
N LEU A 79 -3.15 12.43 -1.26
CA LEU A 79 -3.89 11.57 -2.18
C LEU A 79 -4.54 12.35 -3.34
N ALA A 80 -5.07 13.54 -3.06
CA ALA A 80 -5.62 14.40 -4.09
C ALA A 80 -4.54 14.88 -5.09
N MET A 81 -3.36 15.25 -4.59
CA MET A 81 -2.20 15.60 -5.42
C MET A 81 -1.73 14.39 -6.25
N LEU A 82 -1.58 13.20 -5.64
CA LEU A 82 -1.23 11.97 -6.34
C LEU A 82 -2.19 11.70 -7.51
N LYS A 83 -3.50 11.82 -7.24
CA LYS A 83 -4.53 11.60 -8.24
C LYS A 83 -4.37 12.60 -9.40
N GLN A 84 -4.11 13.87 -9.10
CA GLN A 84 -3.90 14.89 -10.12
C GLN A 84 -2.66 14.60 -10.96
N GLU A 85 -1.54 14.23 -10.34
CA GLU A 85 -0.30 13.85 -11.02
C GLU A 85 -0.50 12.62 -11.92
N HIS A 86 -1.17 11.60 -11.40
CA HIS A 86 -1.50 10.40 -12.15
C HIS A 86 -2.38 10.71 -13.37
N MET A 87 -3.42 11.54 -13.20
CA MET A 87 -4.27 11.98 -14.31
C MET A 87 -3.50 12.78 -15.36
N LYS A 88 -2.57 13.64 -14.94
CA LYS A 88 -1.68 14.38 -15.85
C LYS A 88 -0.73 13.46 -16.59
N ALA A 89 -0.11 12.50 -15.91
CA ALA A 89 0.77 11.51 -16.54
C ALA A 89 0.01 10.68 -17.57
N ILE A 90 -1.25 10.30 -17.30
CA ILE A 90 -2.12 9.64 -18.27
C ILE A 90 -2.35 10.53 -19.50
N SER A 91 -2.71 11.81 -19.31
CA SER A 91 -2.97 12.69 -20.45
C SER A 91 -1.72 12.93 -21.30
N ASP A 92 -0.57 13.12 -20.66
CA ASP A 92 0.70 13.35 -21.35
C ASP A 92 1.14 12.10 -22.13
N ASN A 93 0.94 10.91 -21.57
CA ASN A 93 1.21 9.63 -22.25
C ASN A 93 0.19 9.31 -23.35
N ALA A 94 -1.08 9.70 -23.20
CA ALA A 94 -2.09 9.54 -24.24
C ALA A 94 -1.82 10.45 -25.46
N LEU A 95 -1.20 11.61 -25.26
CA LEU A 95 -0.80 12.54 -26.32
C LEU A 95 0.53 12.15 -26.99
N THR A 96 1.42 11.48 -26.26
CA THR A 96 2.72 11.00 -26.77
C THR A 96 2.70 9.56 -27.26
N SER A 97 1.61 8.80 -27.02
CA SER A 97 1.32 7.60 -27.78
C SER A 97 0.92 8.00 -29.21
N SER A 98 1.90 8.42 -30.00
CA SER A 98 1.88 8.06 -31.41
C SER A 98 1.63 6.56 -31.42
N LEU A 99 0.45 6.18 -31.90
CA LEU A 99 0.03 4.84 -32.26
C LEU A 99 1.22 3.86 -32.30
N PRO A 100 1.19 2.70 -31.63
CA PRO A 100 1.97 1.59 -32.15
C PRO A 100 1.46 1.40 -33.57
N LYS A 101 2.25 1.82 -34.56
CA LYS A 101 2.04 1.50 -35.98
C LYS A 101 2.35 0.03 -36.28
N ASP A 102 2.49 -0.77 -35.22
CA ASP A 102 2.58 -2.20 -35.28
C ASP A 102 1.27 -2.74 -34.73
N ASN A 103 0.38 -3.11 -35.65
CA ASN A 103 -0.80 -3.89 -35.32
C ASN A 103 -0.38 -5.08 -34.42
N LEU A 104 -1.23 -5.43 -33.45
CA LEU A 104 -1.03 -6.61 -32.59
C LEU A 104 -0.79 -7.89 -33.42
N SER A 105 -1.26 -7.90 -34.68
CA SER A 105 -1.01 -8.95 -35.67
C SER A 105 0.46 -9.13 -36.07
N THR A 106 1.31 -8.11 -35.91
CA THR A 106 2.75 -8.17 -36.24
C THR A 106 3.60 -8.54 -35.03
N ALA A 107 3.18 -8.16 -33.82
CA ALA A 107 3.89 -8.47 -32.57
C ALA A 107 3.53 -9.85 -32.00
N ILE A 108 2.30 -10.32 -32.24
CA ILE A 108 1.90 -11.68 -31.90
C ILE A 108 2.22 -12.57 -33.10
N ASN A 109 3.51 -12.90 -33.25
CA ASN A 109 3.83 -14.20 -33.83
C ASN A 109 3.26 -15.22 -32.83
N CYS A 110 2.06 -15.68 -33.12
CA CYS A 110 1.25 -16.55 -32.28
C CYS A 110 1.92 -17.93 -32.19
N SER A 111 3.09 -18.03 -31.55
CA SER A 111 3.69 -19.30 -31.14
C SER A 111 2.93 -19.93 -29.95
N MET A 112 1.89 -19.25 -29.45
CA MET A 112 0.78 -19.88 -28.71
C MET A 112 -0.16 -20.68 -29.64
N LEU A 113 0.29 -21.02 -30.85
CA LEU A 113 -0.31 -22.08 -31.65
C LEU A 113 -0.19 -23.40 -30.89
N LYS A 114 -1.29 -23.76 -30.22
CA LYS A 114 -1.76 -25.13 -29.97
C LYS A 114 -0.65 -26.16 -29.77
N LEU A 115 -0.26 -26.39 -28.52
CA LEU A 115 0.28 -27.69 -28.16
C LEU A 115 -0.76 -28.75 -28.51
N THR A 116 -0.34 -29.76 -29.25
CA THR A 116 -1.15 -30.95 -29.48
C THR A 116 -1.19 -31.80 -28.21
N GLU A 117 -2.25 -32.61 -28.03
CA GLU A 117 -2.47 -33.43 -26.83
C GLU A 117 -1.26 -34.34 -26.47
N GLU A 118 -0.48 -34.71 -27.48
CA GLU A 118 0.74 -35.53 -27.34
C GLU A 118 1.91 -34.76 -26.70
N GLU A 119 2.01 -33.44 -26.92
CA GLU A 119 3.09 -32.61 -26.39
C GLU A 119 2.87 -32.26 -24.91
N ASP A 120 1.61 -31.95 -24.52
CA ASP A 120 1.21 -31.64 -23.13
C ASP A 120 1.42 -32.84 -22.18
N ARG A 121 1.19 -34.06 -22.69
CA ARG A 121 1.32 -35.30 -21.90
C ARG A 121 2.77 -35.71 -21.62
N SER A 122 3.72 -35.25 -22.43
CA SER A 122 5.13 -35.66 -22.32
C SER A 122 5.90 -34.95 -21.18
N GLY A 123 5.47 -33.74 -20.79
CA GLY A 123 6.16 -32.92 -19.78
C GLY A 123 5.55 -32.95 -18.37
N MET A 124 4.23 -33.20 -18.25
CA MET A 124 3.50 -33.05 -16.99
C MET A 124 3.77 -34.14 -15.94
N PHE A 125 4.36 -35.28 -16.32
CA PHE A 125 4.72 -36.33 -15.36
C PHE A 125 5.85 -35.92 -14.40
N ARG A 126 6.72 -34.98 -14.79
CA ARG A 126 7.87 -34.56 -13.96
C ARG A 126 7.57 -33.49 -12.91
N LEU A 127 6.37 -32.91 -12.94
CA LEU A 127 6.00 -31.78 -12.08
C LEU A 127 5.03 -32.15 -10.95
N ARG A 128 4.82 -33.44 -10.65
CA ARG A 128 4.08 -33.82 -9.44
C ARG A 128 4.90 -33.47 -8.18
N PRO A 129 4.32 -32.74 -7.21
CA PRO A 129 4.91 -32.62 -5.89
C PRO A 129 4.91 -34.00 -5.23
N PHE A 130 6.07 -34.48 -4.79
CA PHE A 130 6.14 -35.62 -3.88
C PHE A 130 5.56 -35.20 -2.53
N TYR A 131 4.31 -35.58 -2.25
CA TYR A 131 3.88 -35.69 -0.87
C TYR A 131 4.47 -36.99 -0.31
N THR A 132 5.60 -36.88 0.39
CA THR A 132 6.05 -37.96 1.28
C THR A 132 5.19 -37.88 2.54
N VAL A 133 4.33 -38.88 2.72
CA VAL A 133 3.75 -39.25 4.01
C VAL A 133 4.53 -40.45 4.51
N GLN A 134 5.44 -40.20 5.48
CA GLN A 134 5.85 -41.01 6.64
C GLN A 134 7.26 -40.64 7.08
#